data_AF-T1BC92-F1
#
_entry.id   AF-T1BC92-F1
#
_cell.length_a   1.000
_cell.length_b   1.000
_cell.length_c   1.000
_cell.angle_alpha   90.00
_cell.angle_beta   90.00
_cell.angle_gamma   90.00
#
_symmetry.space_group_name_H-M   'P 1'
#
loop_
_entity.id
_entity.type
_entity.pdbx_description
1 polymer ?
#
loop_
_entity_poly.entity_id
_entity_poly.type
_entity_poly.pdbx_seq_one_letter_code
_entity_poly.pdbx_strand_id
1 'polypeptide(L)'
;FRITGRVVADAWWSVRRDLKPKQETLQFVARTLLGDSKLDVDRRNISQEWARDPKRVMEYCEHDADLAFRILQRLRTVERAADLATVAQLPLEEGLNGRTSQFIDALLVAPGR
;
A
#
# COMPACT_ATOMS: atom_id res chain seq x y z
N PHE A 1 -0.33 7.31 12.48
CA PHE A 1 -1.42 6.47 13.02
C PHE A 1 -0.81 5.13 13.40
N ARG A 2 -1.02 4.62 14.62
CA ARG A 2 -0.43 3.37 15.11
C ARG A 2 -1.52 2.51 15.74
N ILE A 3 -1.59 1.23 15.34
CA ILE A 3 -2.50 0.25 15.94
C ILE A 3 -1.65 -0.79 16.64
N THR A 4 -1.69 -0.83 17.97
CA THR A 4 -0.93 -1.80 18.74
C THR A 4 -1.29 -3.23 18.32
N GLY A 5 -0.27 -4.04 18.01
CA GLY A 5 -0.43 -5.43 17.59
C GLY A 5 -0.79 -5.62 16.11
N ARG A 6 -0.86 -4.55 15.31
CA ARG A 6 -1.10 -4.63 13.86
C ARG A 6 -0.15 -3.74 13.09
N VAL A 7 0.25 -4.19 11.90
CA VAL A 7 1.00 -3.37 10.95
C VAL A 7 0.04 -2.80 9.90
N VAL A 8 0.31 -1.58 9.44
CA VAL A 8 -0.43 -0.92 8.37
C VAL A 8 0.48 -0.81 7.16
N ALA A 9 0.08 -1.44 6.06
CA ALA A 9 0.74 -1.34 4.77
C ALA A 9 -0.06 -0.41 3.86
N ASP A 10 0.47 0.77 3.57
CA ASP A 10 -0.15 1.74 2.68
C ASP A 10 0.28 1.48 1.22
N ALA A 11 -0.69 1.19 0.36
CA ALA A 11 -0.45 0.91 -1.06
C ALA A 11 0.13 2.12 -1.80
N TRP A 12 -0.40 3.31 -1.52
CA TRP A 12 0.07 4.54 -2.13
C TRP A 12 1.51 4.84 -1.73
N TRP A 13 1.82 4.73 -0.43
CA TRP A 13 3.16 4.98 0.08
C TRP A 13 4.19 3.99 -0.48
N SER A 14 3.80 2.71 -0.60
CA SER A 14 4.61 1.67 -1.24
C SER A 14 4.93 2.01 -2.69
N VAL A 15 3.92 2.36 -3.48
CA VAL A 15 4.08 2.75 -4.89
C VAL A 15 4.98 3.97 -5.02
N ARG A 16 4.78 4.99 -4.18
CA ARG A 16 5.59 6.22 -4.22
C ARG A 16 7.06 5.94 -3.95
N ARG A 17 7.36 5.11 -2.94
CA ARG A 17 8.74 4.74 -2.59
C ARG A 17 9.41 3.95 -3.72
N ASP A 18 8.70 2.97 -4.27
CA ASP A 18 9.32 1.98 -5.15
C ASP A 18 9.34 2.41 -6.62
N LEU A 19 8.30 3.11 -7.09
CA LEU A 19 8.08 3.35 -8.53
C LEU A 19 8.17 4.82 -8.95
N LYS A 20 8.00 5.77 -8.03
CA LYS A 20 7.98 7.22 -8.31
C LYS A 20 7.11 7.56 -9.54
N PRO A 21 5.81 7.24 -9.50
CA PRO A 21 4.96 7.32 -10.68
C PRO A 21 4.76 8.76 -11.16
N LYS A 22 4.51 8.94 -12.46
CA LYS A 22 4.20 10.27 -13.04
C LYS A 22 2.88 10.85 -12.53
N GLN A 23 1.93 9.99 -12.18
CA GLN A 23 0.65 10.38 -11.59
C GLN A 23 0.36 9.52 -10.36
N GLU A 24 -0.17 10.16 -9.33
CA GLU A 24 -0.37 9.56 -7.99
C GLU A 24 -1.78 9.00 -7.80
N THR A 25 -2.52 8.75 -8.90
CA THR A 25 -3.90 8.25 -8.81
C THR A 25 -3.93 6.73 -8.84
N LEU A 26 -4.83 6.12 -8.05
CA LEU A 26 -5.05 4.66 -8.07
C LEU A 26 -5.38 4.16 -9.49
N GLN A 27 -6.13 4.93 -10.29
CA GLN A 27 -6.41 4.62 -11.69
C GLN A 27 -5.13 4.44 -12.52
N PHE A 28 -4.22 5.40 -12.44
CA PHE A 28 -2.99 5.38 -13.22
C PHE A 28 -2.07 4.23 -12.79
N VAL A 29 -1.94 4.03 -11.48
CA VAL A 29 -1.09 2.99 -10.90
C VAL A 29 -1.65 1.59 -11.21
N ALA A 30 -2.95 1.37 -11.04
CA ALA A 30 -3.61 0.11 -11.38
C ALA A 30 -3.43 -0.24 -12.86
N ARG A 31 -3.61 0.74 -13.75
CA ARG A 31 -3.41 0.53 -15.20
C ARG A 31 -1.98 0.16 -15.53
N THR A 32 -1.04 0.83 -14.89
CA THR A 32 0.40 0.64 -15.16
C THR A 32 0.92 -0.69 -14.61
N LEU A 33 0.51 -1.07 -13.39
CA LEU A 33 1.05 -2.25 -12.71
C LEU A 33 0.25 -3.53 -12.94
N LEU A 34 -1.07 -3.41 -13.09
CA LEU A 34 -1.99 -4.54 -13.12
C LEU A 34 -2.67 -4.72 -14.48
N GLY A 35 -2.59 -3.73 -15.38
CA GLY A 35 -3.38 -3.71 -16.62
C GLY A 35 -4.88 -3.53 -16.36
N ASP A 36 -5.26 -3.08 -15.16
CA ASP A 36 -6.64 -2.97 -14.68
C ASP A 36 -7.00 -1.49 -14.43
N SER A 37 -8.27 -1.16 -14.23
CA SER A 37 -8.70 0.20 -13.91
C SER A 37 -9.88 0.24 -12.96
N LYS A 38 -10.07 1.38 -12.29
CA LYS A 38 -11.27 1.65 -11.51
C LYS A 38 -12.53 1.52 -12.35
N LEU A 39 -13.60 1.12 -11.68
CA LEU A 39 -14.95 1.21 -12.22
C LEU A 39 -15.39 2.67 -12.34
N ASP A 40 -16.22 2.95 -13.34
CA ASP A 40 -16.73 4.28 -13.62
C ASP A 40 -17.94 4.59 -12.71
N VAL A 41 -17.66 5.30 -11.61
CA VAL A 41 -18.66 5.82 -10.67
C VAL A 41 -18.33 7.28 -10.39
N ASP A 42 -19.34 8.15 -10.46
CA ASP A 42 -19.17 9.57 -10.13
C ASP A 42 -19.02 9.76 -8.62
N ARG A 43 -17.77 9.70 -8.17
CA ARG A 43 -17.37 9.94 -6.78
C ARG A 43 -17.80 11.29 -6.22
N ARG A 44 -18.08 12.31 -7.06
CA ARG A 44 -18.54 13.62 -6.58
C ARG A 44 -20.01 13.60 -6.18
N ASN A 45 -20.80 12.68 -6.75
CA ASN A 45 -22.23 12.55 -6.52
C ASN A 45 -22.58 11.15 -5.95
N ILE A 46 -21.73 10.63 -5.06
CA ILE A 46 -21.86 9.25 -4.56
C ILE A 46 -23.20 8.97 -3.87
N SER A 47 -23.80 9.97 -3.22
CA SER A 47 -25.11 9.83 -2.58
C SER A 47 -26.23 9.58 -3.60
N GLN A 48 -26.13 10.17 -4.80
CA GLN A 48 -27.08 9.96 -5.89
C GLN A 48 -26.87 8.59 -6.54
N GLU A 49 -25.60 8.22 -6.80
CA GLU A 49 -25.24 6.88 -7.29
C GLU A 49 -25.72 5.79 -6.31
N TRP A 50 -25.56 6.00 -5.01
CA TRP A 50 -26.05 5.09 -3.98
C TRP A 50 -27.58 4.97 -3.97
N ALA A 51 -28.30 6.10 -4.05
CA ALA A 51 -29.76 6.06 -4.11
C ALA A 51 -30.29 5.36 -5.38
N ARG A 52 -29.53 5.44 -6.48
CA ARG A 52 -29.87 4.83 -7.77
C ARG A 52 -29.55 3.34 -7.82
N ASP A 53 -28.33 2.96 -7.46
CA ASP A 53 -27.84 1.58 -7.50
C ASP A 53 -26.76 1.35 -6.42
N PRO A 54 -27.18 0.95 -5.20
CA PRO A 54 -26.23 0.65 -4.13
C PRO A 54 -25.28 -0.50 -4.47
N LYS A 55 -25.71 -1.48 -5.27
CA LYS A 55 -24.89 -2.64 -5.61
C LYS A 55 -23.69 -2.23 -6.45
N ARG A 56 -23.91 -1.38 -7.46
CA ARG A 56 -22.83 -0.80 -8.26
C ARG A 56 -21.82 -0.03 -7.41
N VAL A 57 -22.29 0.74 -6.43
CA VAL A 57 -21.39 1.49 -5.53
C VAL A 57 -20.58 0.55 -4.63
N MET A 58 -21.20 -0.53 -4.13
CA MET A 58 -20.49 -1.55 -3.35
C MET A 58 -19.43 -2.27 -4.19
N GLU A 59 -19.76 -2.68 -5.42
CA GLU A 59 -18.81 -3.29 -6.36
C GLU A 59 -17.65 -2.34 -6.68
N TYR A 60 -17.93 -1.04 -6.87
CA TYR A 60 -16.89 -0.02 -7.03
C TYR A 60 -15.94 0.06 -5.83
N CYS A 61 -16.48 0.08 -4.60
CA CYS A 61 -15.68 0.16 -3.38
C CYS A 61 -14.85 -1.12 -3.17
N GLU A 62 -15.43 -2.29 -3.42
CA GLU A 62 -14.74 -3.58 -3.34
C GLU A 62 -13.62 -3.67 -4.37
N HIS A 63 -13.87 -3.26 -5.62
CA HIS A 63 -12.86 -3.23 -6.67
C HIS A 63 -11.71 -2.27 -6.34
N ASP A 64 -12.00 -1.08 -5.80
CA ASP A 64 -10.97 -0.14 -5.33
C ASP A 64 -10.08 -0.76 -4.24
N ALA A 65 -10.66 -1.55 -3.33
CA ALA A 65 -9.93 -2.26 -2.29
C ALA A 65 -9.09 -3.42 -2.85
N ASP A 66 -9.65 -4.20 -3.78
CA ASP A 66 -8.93 -5.27 -4.50
C ASP A 66 -7.72 -4.71 -5.26
N LEU A 67 -7.90 -3.62 -5.99
CA LEU A 67 -6.80 -2.95 -6.70
C LEU A 67 -5.68 -2.54 -5.74
N ALA A 68 -6.02 -1.93 -4.60
CA ALA A 68 -5.03 -1.54 -3.59
C ALA A 68 -4.29 -2.76 -3.02
N PHE A 69 -5.01 -3.84 -2.73
CA PHE A 69 -4.43 -5.09 -2.23
C PHE A 69 -3.50 -5.75 -3.26
N ARG A 70 -3.95 -5.90 -4.50
CA ARG A 70 -3.14 -6.46 -5.60
C ARG A 70 -1.91 -5.61 -5.91
N ILE A 71 -1.97 -4.29 -5.76
CA ILE A 71 -0.78 -3.42 -5.85
C ILE A 71 0.24 -3.79 -4.78
N LEU A 72 -0.17 -3.94 -3.51
CA LEU A 72 0.73 -4.36 -2.43
C LEU A 72 1.36 -5.73 -2.70
N GLN A 73 0.56 -6.69 -3.21
CA GLN A 73 1.06 -8.01 -3.60
C GLN A 73 2.04 -7.92 -4.77
N ARG A 74 1.72 -7.16 -5.81
CA ARG A 74 2.57 -7.01 -7.01
C ARG A 74 3.91 -6.38 -6.69
N LEU A 75 3.92 -5.46 -5.71
CA LEU A 75 5.12 -4.85 -5.16
C LEU A 75 5.80 -5.74 -4.11
N ARG A 76 5.19 -6.83 -3.64
CA ARG A 76 5.73 -7.65 -2.55
C ARG A 76 6.06 -6.81 -1.31
N THR A 77 5.20 -5.85 -0.98
CA THR A 77 5.49 -4.82 0.03
C THR A 77 5.80 -5.43 1.40
N VAL A 78 4.94 -6.35 1.86
CA VAL A 78 5.07 -6.96 3.20
C VAL A 78 6.28 -7.87 3.25
N GLU A 79 6.51 -8.67 2.21
CA GLU A 79 7.64 -9.59 2.13
C GLU A 79 8.98 -8.84 2.15
N ARG A 80 9.14 -7.81 1.30
CA ARG A 80 10.38 -7.01 1.29
C ARG A 80 10.61 -6.28 2.61
N ALA A 81 9.54 -5.78 3.22
CA ALA A 81 9.63 -5.17 4.54
C ALA A 81 10.05 -6.18 5.62
N ALA A 82 9.51 -7.40 5.57
CA ALA A 82 9.88 -8.48 6.47
C ALA A 82 11.35 -8.87 6.29
N ASP A 83 11.81 -9.08 5.07
CA ASP A 83 13.20 -9.42 4.75
C ASP A 83 14.17 -8.37 5.34
N LEU A 84 13.88 -7.08 5.12
CA LEU A 84 14.69 -5.98 5.64
C LEU A 84 14.68 -5.92 7.17
N ALA A 85 13.49 -6.04 7.78
CA ALA A 85 13.31 -6.03 9.22
C ALA A 85 14.04 -7.21 9.89
N THR A 86 14.00 -8.41 9.28
CA THR A 86 14.71 -9.59 9.77
C THR A 86 16.22 -9.38 9.79
N VAL A 87 16.80 -8.83 8.71
CA VAL A 87 18.25 -8.57 8.64
C VAL A 87 18.68 -7.51 9.66
N ALA A 88 17.88 -6.46 9.84
CA ALA A 88 18.17 -5.39 10.79
C ALA A 88 17.77 -5.73 12.24
N GLN A 89 17.17 -6.90 12.50
CA GLN A 89 16.57 -7.27 13.79
C GLN A 89 15.59 -6.23 14.34
N LEU A 90 14.81 -5.61 13.45
CA LEU A 90 13.80 -4.62 13.79
C LEU A 90 12.39 -5.23 13.69
N PRO A 91 11.38 -4.63 14.34
CA PRO A 91 9.99 -5.01 14.11
C PRO A 91 9.56 -4.78 12.65
N LEU A 92 8.60 -5.59 12.17
CA LEU A 92 8.06 -5.46 10.80
C LEU A 92 7.50 -4.06 10.49
N GLU A 93 6.96 -3.35 11.50
CA GLU A 93 6.47 -1.98 11.34
C GLU A 93 7.57 -1.03 10.87
N GLU A 94 8.80 -1.19 11.36
CA GLU A 94 9.97 -0.45 10.90
C GLU A 94 10.36 -0.88 9.48
N GLY A 95 10.28 -2.18 9.17
CA GLY A 95 10.44 -2.68 7.79
C GLY A 95 9.54 -1.96 6.77
N LEU A 96 8.29 -1.68 7.17
CA LEU A 96 7.30 -1.04 6.32
C LEU A 96 7.50 0.48 6.24
N ASN A 97 7.69 1.13 7.39
CA ASN A 97 7.56 2.58 7.55
C ASN A 97 8.84 3.30 8.02
N GLY A 98 9.89 2.55 8.32
CA GLY A 98 11.16 3.06 8.84
C GLY A 98 11.97 3.82 7.80
N ARG A 99 12.84 4.70 8.29
CA ARG A 99 13.79 5.48 7.47
C ARG A 99 15.09 4.70 7.33
N THR A 100 15.79 4.91 6.21
CA THR A 100 17.08 4.26 5.94
C THR A 100 18.10 4.45 7.07
N SER A 101 18.12 5.61 7.74
CA SER A 101 19.02 5.86 8.87
C SER A 101 18.80 4.90 10.04
N GLN A 102 17.54 4.56 10.37
CA GLN A 102 17.24 3.60 11.45
C GLN A 102 17.80 2.21 11.14
N PHE A 103 17.73 1.79 9.88
CA PHE A 103 18.32 0.51 9.46
C PHE A 103 19.85 0.55 9.53
N ILE A 104 20.47 1.65 9.11
CA ILE A 104 21.92 1.82 9.21
C ILE A 104 22.36 1.75 10.69
N ASP A 105 21.66 2.48 11.57
CA ASP A 105 21.96 2.48 13.00
C ASP A 105 21.80 1.08 13.60
N ALA A 106 20.72 0.38 13.27
CA ALA A 106 20.48 -0.99 13.73
C ALA A 106 21.59 -1.95 13.28
N LEU A 107 22.02 -1.85 12.02
CA LEU A 107 23.09 -2.70 11.48
C LEU A 107 24.47 -2.37 12.08
N LEU A 108 24.75 -1.10 12.40
CA LEU A 108 26.01 -0.68 13.01
C LEU A 108 26.10 -1.02 14.51
N VAL A 109 24.98 -0.95 15.22
CA VAL A 109 24.90 -1.27 16.67
C VAL A 109 24.84 -2.78 16.92
N ALA A 110 24.51 -3.59 15.91
CA ALA A 110 24.50 -5.04 16.00
C ALA A 110 25.76 -5.74 15.42
N PRO A 111 27.02 -5.40 15.78
CA PRO A 111 28.15 -6.23 15.39
C PRO A 111 28.25 -7.43 16.35
N GLY A 112 27.89 -8.61 15.87
CA GLY A 112 28.35 -9.89 16.45
C GLY A 112 27.55 -10.45 17.64
N ARG A 113 26.25 -10.68 17.47
CA ARG A 113 25.55 -11.78 18.17
C ARG A 113 25.26 -12.92 17.20
#